data_AF-A0A348TUN3-F1
#
_entry.id   AF-A0A348TUN3-F1
#
_cell.length_a   1.000
_cell.length_b   1.000
_cell.length_c   1.000
_cell.angle_alpha   90.00
_cell.angle_beta   90.00
_cell.angle_gamma   90.00
#
_symmetry.space_group_name_H-M   'P 1'
#
loop_
_entity.id
_entity.type
_entity.pdbx_description
1 polymer ?
#
loop_
_entity_poly.entity_id
_entity_poly.type
_entity_poly.pdbx_seq_one_letter_code
_entity_poly.pdbx_strand_id
1 'polypeptide(L)'
;MCKRFLSILLSLAFLPVSWGQEALFVPNEGQWPGNFSHKMPLKYGGLFFEDDAVQIVLRDARHLEDLHGHDMHEAGLSHEASVLKGHAVRLKFLNATPTVAKGLKPTEFYHNYFLGNDSS
;
A
#
# COMPACT_ATOMS: atom_id res chain seq x y z
N MET A 1 -35.08 38.52 2.86
CA MET A 1 -34.88 37.11 2.42
C MET A 1 -33.49 36.80 1.86
N CYS A 2 -32.73 37.76 1.32
CA CYS A 2 -31.47 37.50 0.60
C CYS A 2 -30.28 37.03 1.48
N LYS A 3 -30.13 37.56 2.72
CA LYS A 3 -28.96 37.27 3.58
C LYS A 3 -28.89 35.83 4.09
N ARG A 4 -30.04 35.22 4.45
CA ARG A 4 -30.09 33.83 4.93
C ARG A 4 -29.79 32.81 3.82
N PHE A 5 -30.21 33.11 2.59
CA PHE A 5 -29.88 32.29 1.42
C PHE A 5 -28.38 32.38 1.10
N LEU A 6 -27.79 33.58 1.17
CA LEU A 6 -26.36 33.79 0.96
C LEU A 6 -25.50 33.09 2.02
N SER A 7 -25.93 33.09 3.29
CA SER A 7 -25.24 32.38 4.37
C SER A 7 -25.26 30.85 4.19
N ILE A 8 -26.35 30.27 3.69
CA ILE A 8 -26.45 28.84 3.39
C ILE A 8 -25.60 28.48 2.16
N LEU A 9 -25.57 29.35 1.15
CA LEU A 9 -24.74 29.14 -0.04
C LEU A 9 -23.24 29.18 0.29
N LEU A 10 -22.84 30.08 1.19
CA LEU A 10 -21.44 30.24 1.60
C LEU A 10 -20.95 29.08 2.47
N SER A 11 -21.79 28.50 3.32
CA SER A 11 -21.42 27.33 4.12
C SER A 11 -21.30 26.04 3.29
N LEU A 12 -22.05 25.91 2.20
CA LEU A 12 -21.96 24.77 1.28
C LEU A 12 -20.67 24.77 0.45
N ALA A 13 -20.06 25.93 0.24
CA ALA A 13 -18.81 26.08 -0.54
C ALA A 13 -17.55 25.65 0.24
N PHE A 14 -17.63 25.45 1.56
CA PHE A 14 -16.52 25.03 2.41
C PHE A 14 -16.64 23.58 2.88
N LEU A 15 -17.34 22.72 2.14
CA LEU A 15 -17.27 21.28 2.42
C LEU A 15 -15.86 20.80 2.03
N PRO A 16 -15.03 20.34 2.99
CA PRO A 16 -13.74 19.78 2.66
C PRO A 16 -13.99 18.46 1.93
N VAL A 17 -13.76 18.43 0.61
CA VAL A 17 -13.64 17.17 -0.10
C VAL A 17 -12.34 16.54 0.39
N SER A 18 -12.42 15.47 1.18
CA SER A 18 -11.22 14.73 1.56
C SER A 18 -10.79 13.83 0.40
N TRP A 19 -9.71 14.20 -0.28
CA TRP A 19 -9.08 13.33 -1.27
C TRP A 19 -8.22 12.32 -0.52
N GLY A 20 -8.77 11.12 -0.33
CA GLY A 20 -8.02 10.00 0.24
C GLY A 20 -6.99 9.47 -0.76
N GLN A 21 -5.93 8.84 -0.25
CA GLN A 21 -5.05 8.04 -1.11
C GLN A 21 -5.87 6.90 -1.71
N GLU A 22 -5.91 6.82 -3.04
CA GLU A 22 -6.62 5.76 -3.74
C GLU A 22 -5.82 4.46 -3.62
N ALA A 23 -6.49 3.36 -3.26
CA ALA A 23 -5.85 2.08 -3.11
C ALA A 23 -5.35 1.58 -4.46
N LEU A 24 -4.06 1.29 -4.57
CA LEU A 24 -3.44 0.72 -5.76
C LEU A 24 -3.40 -0.80 -5.65
N PHE A 25 -3.89 -1.49 -6.67
CA PHE A 25 -3.84 -2.95 -6.77
C PHE A 25 -2.92 -3.32 -7.92
N VAL A 26 -1.72 -3.78 -7.60
CA VAL A 26 -0.73 -4.18 -8.60
C VAL A 26 -0.91 -5.68 -8.88
N PRO A 27 -1.28 -6.08 -10.11
CA PRO A 27 -1.45 -7.49 -10.46
C PRO A 27 -0.12 -8.22 -10.32
N ASN A 28 -0.13 -9.48 -9.87
CA ASN A 28 1.05 -10.33 -9.83
C ASN A 28 1.18 -11.13 -11.14
N GLU A 29 2.07 -10.69 -12.01
CA GLU A 29 2.32 -11.26 -13.33
C GLU A 29 3.66 -12.01 -13.38
N GLY A 30 4.18 -12.40 -12.21
CA GLY A 30 5.44 -13.14 -12.06
C GLY A 30 6.58 -12.31 -11.48
N GLN A 31 6.38 -11.02 -11.20
CA GLN A 31 7.40 -10.19 -10.55
C GLN A 31 7.66 -10.54 -9.09
N TRP A 32 6.76 -11.28 -8.43
CA TRP A 32 6.94 -11.76 -7.07
C TRP A 32 6.66 -13.27 -7.00
N PRO A 33 7.38 -14.00 -6.14
CA PRO A 33 7.05 -15.39 -5.86
C PRO A 33 5.77 -15.49 -5.04
N GLY A 34 5.01 -16.56 -5.24
CA GLY A 34 3.81 -16.89 -4.46
C GLY A 34 2.53 -16.92 -5.29
N ASN A 35 1.49 -17.53 -4.71
CA ASN A 35 0.19 -17.67 -5.36
C ASN A 35 -0.80 -16.62 -4.84
N PHE A 36 -0.74 -15.44 -5.41
CA PHE A 36 -1.68 -14.35 -5.14
C PHE A 36 -1.91 -13.55 -6.43
N SER A 37 -3.09 -12.97 -6.58
CA SER A 37 -3.51 -12.25 -7.78
C SER A 37 -3.02 -10.80 -7.81
N HIS A 38 -3.09 -10.09 -6.69
CA HIS A 38 -2.76 -8.67 -6.60
C HIS A 38 -2.04 -8.35 -5.28
N LYS A 39 -1.17 -7.36 -5.34
CA LYS A 39 -0.56 -6.73 -4.17
C LYS A 39 -1.09 -5.31 -4.01
N MET A 40 -1.52 -4.95 -2.81
CA MET A 40 -1.75 -3.56 -2.44
C MET A 40 -0.60 -3.08 -1.55
N PRO A 41 0.28 -2.18 -2.04
CA PRO A 41 1.39 -1.68 -1.25
C PRO A 41 0.88 -0.82 -0.09
N LEU A 42 1.52 -0.97 1.07
CA LEU A 42 1.33 -0.10 2.23
C LEU A 42 2.65 0.58 2.58
N LYS A 43 2.59 1.71 3.31
CA LYS A 43 3.78 2.46 3.75
C LYS A 43 4.82 1.57 4.46
N TYR A 44 4.37 0.65 5.32
CA TYR A 44 5.24 -0.24 6.09
C TYR A 44 4.97 -1.72 5.81
N GLY A 45 4.51 -2.06 4.60
CA GLY A 45 4.12 -3.44 4.31
C GLY A 45 3.33 -3.62 3.02
N GLY A 46 2.40 -4.56 3.05
CA GLY A 46 1.52 -4.80 1.91
C GLY A 46 0.44 -5.84 2.22
N LEU A 47 -0.62 -5.77 1.43
CA LEU A 47 -1.65 -6.81 1.36
C LEU A 47 -1.43 -7.64 0.10
N PHE A 48 -1.68 -8.94 0.22
CA PHE A 48 -1.60 -9.90 -0.88
C PHE A 48 -2.94 -10.63 -0.97
N PHE A 49 -3.56 -10.56 -2.14
CA PHE A 49 -4.90 -11.11 -2.38
C PHE A 49 -4.79 -12.48 -3.03
N GLU A 50 -5.07 -13.52 -2.25
CA GLU A 50 -5.14 -14.92 -2.68
C GLU A 50 -6.60 -15.27 -3.05
N ASP A 51 -6.83 -16.45 -3.63
CA ASP A 51 -8.18 -16.87 -4.04
C ASP A 51 -9.15 -17.02 -2.85
N ASP A 52 -8.64 -17.47 -1.70
CA ASP A 52 -9.41 -17.74 -0.48
C ASP A 52 -8.88 -16.99 0.75
N ALA A 53 -8.00 -16.00 0.56
CA ALA A 53 -7.41 -15.28 1.68
C ALA A 53 -6.91 -13.88 1.32
N VAL A 54 -6.77 -13.06 2.36
CA VAL A 54 -5.93 -11.86 2.31
C VAL A 54 -4.80 -12.03 3.30
N GLN A 55 -3.56 -11.98 2.82
CA GLN A 55 -2.38 -11.93 3.68
C GLN A 55 -1.97 -10.48 3.90
N ILE A 56 -1.85 -10.10 5.17
CA ILE A 56 -1.42 -8.78 5.62
C ILE A 56 -0.01 -8.93 6.17
N VAL A 57 0.95 -8.21 5.60
CA VAL A 57 2.33 -8.18 6.07
C VAL A 57 2.66 -6.76 6.49
N LEU A 58 3.06 -6.58 7.75
CA LEU A 58 3.42 -5.28 8.34
C LEU A 58 4.80 -5.36 8.97
N ARG A 59 5.56 -4.28 8.87
CA ARG A 59 6.87 -4.07 9.49
C ARG A 59 6.75 -3.01 10.58
N ASP A 60 7.64 -3.06 11.56
CA ASP A 60 7.68 -2.04 12.62
C ASP A 60 7.98 -0.66 12.00
N ALA A 61 6.99 0.23 12.07
CA ALA A 61 7.06 1.57 11.48
C ALA A 61 8.14 2.44 12.12
N ARG A 62 8.29 2.37 13.45
CA ARG A 62 9.27 3.19 14.19
C ARG A 62 10.68 2.77 13.82
N HIS A 63 10.92 1.46 13.83
CA HIS A 63 12.22 0.92 13.44
C HIS A 63 12.55 1.24 11.96
N LEU A 64 11.55 1.22 11.06
CA LEU A 64 11.78 1.62 9.67
C LEU A 64 12.15 3.10 9.57
N GLU A 65 11.43 3.98 10.26
CA GLU A 65 11.70 5.43 10.25
C GLU A 65 13.06 5.78 10.85
N ASP A 66 13.45 5.11 11.93
CA ASP A 66 14.77 5.28 12.56
C ASP A 66 15.91 4.86 11.60
N LEU A 67 15.72 3.80 10.81
CA LEU A 67 16.67 3.38 9.77
C LEU A 67 16.76 4.37 8.59
N HIS A 68 15.70 5.15 8.35
CA HIS A 68 15.64 6.17 7.31
C HIS A 68 16.09 7.57 7.81
N GLY A 69 16.37 7.74 9.11
CA GLY A 69 16.77 9.01 9.71
C GLY A 69 18.14 9.48 9.21
N HIS A 70 18.19 10.71 8.67
CA HIS A 70 19.38 11.33 8.09
C HIS A 70 20.50 11.62 9.12
N ASP A 71 20.20 11.68 10.42
CA ASP A 71 21.14 12.09 11.47
C ASP A 71 22.34 11.15 11.65
N MET A 72 22.27 9.92 11.12
CA MET A 72 23.33 8.93 11.26
C MET A 72 24.41 9.02 10.17
N HIS A 73 24.07 9.53 8.97
CA HIS A 73 25.02 9.58 7.86
C HIS A 73 26.10 10.64 8.08
N GLU A 74 25.78 11.74 8.76
CA GLU A 74 26.77 12.77 9.11
C GLU A 74 27.70 12.34 10.27
N ALA A 75 27.26 11.43 11.13
CA ALA A 75 28.03 10.98 12.29
C ALA A 75 28.99 9.81 11.98
N GLY A 76 28.92 9.21 10.78
CA GLY A 76 29.76 8.07 10.40
C GLY A 76 29.49 6.78 11.21
N LEU A 77 28.33 6.70 11.87
CA LEU A 77 27.93 5.56 12.70
C LEU A 77 26.98 4.67 11.90
N SER A 78 27.37 3.40 11.69
CA SER A 78 26.43 2.38 11.21
C SER A 78 25.63 1.85 12.40
N HIS A 79 24.31 1.78 12.26
CA HIS A 79 23.50 0.99 13.19
C HIS A 79 24.02 -0.46 13.15
N GLU A 80 24.22 -1.10 14.32
CA GLU A 80 24.26 -2.56 14.35
C GLU A 80 22.99 -3.06 13.67
N ALA A 81 23.13 -4.04 12.77
CA ALA A 81 22.01 -4.53 11.96
C ALA A 81 20.93 -5.16 12.86
N SER A 82 20.06 -4.32 13.40
CA SER A 82 18.94 -4.73 14.22
C SER A 82 17.95 -5.45 13.31
N VAL A 83 17.57 -6.66 13.70
CA VAL A 83 16.60 -7.47 12.96
C VAL A 83 15.29 -6.69 12.87
N LEU A 84 14.91 -6.28 11.65
CA LEU A 84 13.64 -5.59 11.42
C LEU A 84 12.49 -6.53 11.77
N LYS A 85 11.70 -6.14 12.77
CA LYS A 85 10.54 -6.89 13.20
C LYS A 85 9.40 -6.72 12.19
N GLY A 86 8.74 -7.83 11.89
CA GLY A 86 7.56 -7.84 11.05
C GLY A 86 6.57 -8.89 11.52
N HIS A 87 5.31 -8.69 11.14
CA HIS A 87 4.20 -9.58 11.42
C HIS A 87 3.47 -9.91 10.13
N ALA A 88 3.07 -11.17 9.99
CA ALA A 88 2.22 -11.62 8.91
C ALA A 88 0.97 -12.26 9.51
N VAL A 89 -0.20 -11.83 9.04
CA VAL A 89 -1.49 -12.41 9.40
C VAL A 89 -2.19 -12.80 8.11
N ARG A 90 -2.68 -14.04 8.02
CA ARG A 90 -3.45 -14.51 6.87
C ARG A 90 -4.90 -14.69 7.29
N LEU A 91 -5.79 -13.88 6.73
CA LEU A 91 -7.23 -13.98 6.93
C LEU A 91 -7.81 -14.91 5.86
N LYS A 92 -8.12 -16.14 6.26
CA LYS A 92 -8.69 -17.19 5.40
C LYS A 92 -10.22 -17.10 5.37
N PHE A 93 -10.81 -17.12 4.18
CA PHE A 93 -12.25 -17.20 3.96
C PHE A 93 -12.67 -18.66 3.78
N LEU A 94 -13.20 -19.25 4.85
CA LEU A 94 -13.63 -20.65 4.81
C LEU A 94 -14.91 -20.79 3.97
N ASN A 95 -14.94 -21.78 3.08
CA ASN A 95 -16.06 -22.08 2.19
C ASN A 95 -16.46 -20.91 1.27
N ALA A 96 -15.52 -20.01 0.95
CA ALA A 96 -15.76 -18.97 -0.03
C ALA A 96 -15.79 -19.54 -1.45
N THR A 97 -16.63 -18.96 -2.30
CA THR A 97 -16.60 -19.23 -3.74
C THR A 97 -15.56 -18.32 -4.39
N PRO A 98 -14.51 -18.86 -5.03
CA PRO A 98 -13.51 -18.04 -5.71
C PRO A 98 -14.16 -17.19 -6.80
N THR A 99 -13.71 -15.94 -6.92
CA THR A 99 -14.14 -15.03 -7.97
C THR A 99 -12.94 -14.33 -8.58
N VAL A 100 -13.05 -14.00 -9.87
CA VAL A 100 -12.00 -13.27 -10.57
C VAL A 100 -12.13 -11.79 -10.23
N ALA A 101 -11.05 -11.19 -9.72
CA ALA A 101 -10.99 -9.76 -9.45
C ALA A 101 -11.20 -8.96 -10.74
N LYS A 102 -12.02 -7.90 -10.67
CA LYS A 102 -12.25 -6.96 -11.77
C LYS A 102 -11.61 -5.63 -11.43
N GLY A 103 -10.60 -5.23 -12.21
CA GLY A 103 -9.96 -3.93 -12.07
C GLY A 103 -10.91 -2.79 -12.41
N LEU A 104 -10.86 -1.71 -11.62
CA LEU A 104 -11.53 -0.45 -11.88
C LEU A 104 -10.47 0.66 -11.91
N LYS A 105 -10.66 1.68 -12.74
CA LYS A 105 -9.77 2.86 -12.83
C LYS A 105 -8.30 2.48 -13.05
N PRO A 106 -7.93 2.01 -14.25
CA PRO A 106 -6.53 1.71 -14.56
C PRO A 106 -5.64 2.94 -14.36
N THR A 107 -4.43 2.74 -13.85
CA THR A 107 -3.43 3.80 -13.70
C THR A 107 -2.86 4.19 -15.06
N GLU A 108 -2.52 5.47 -15.23
CA GLU A 108 -1.82 5.94 -16.44
C GLU A 108 -0.33 5.56 -16.46
N PHE A 109 0.23 5.29 -15.29
CA PHE A 109 1.62 4.83 -15.14
C PHE A 109 1.70 3.30 -15.09
N TYR A 110 2.91 2.79 -15.33
CA TYR A 110 3.25 1.37 -15.29
C TYR A 110 4.40 1.11 -14.31
N HIS A 111 4.45 -0.12 -13.78
CA HIS A 111 5.56 -0.61 -12.96
C HIS A 111 6.48 -1.47 -13.80
N ASN A 112 7.78 -1.17 -13.80
CA ASN A 112 8.80 -1.99 -14.45
C ASN A 112 9.55 -2.82 -13.41
N TYR A 113 9.80 -4.09 -13.73
CA TYR A 113 10.48 -5.02 -12.85
C TYR A 113 11.68 -5.65 -13.56
N PHE A 114 12.83 -5.65 -12.89
CA PHE A 114 13.98 -6.45 -13.32
C PHE A 114 13.83 -7.86 -12.77
N LEU A 115 13.52 -8.82 -13.65
CA LEU A 115 13.27 -10.22 -13.26
C LEU A 115 14.56 -11.08 -13.23
N GLY A 116 15.71 -10.50 -13.59
CA GLY A 116 17.01 -11.17 -13.46
C GLY A 116 17.27 -12.30 -14.45
N ASN A 117 16.66 -12.26 -15.65
CA ASN A 117 16.84 -13.30 -16.68
C ASN A 117 17.89 -12.94 -17.74
N ASP A 118 18.57 -11.79 -17.59
CA ASP A 118 19.69 -11.42 -18.44
C ASP A 118 20.99 -11.82 -17.74
N SER A 119 21.71 -12.76 -18.34
CA SER A 119 22.99 -13.28 -17.85
C SER A 119 24.19 -12.63 -18.56
N SER A 120 23.97 -11.56 -19.32
CA SER A 120 25.01 -10.89 -20.11
C SER A 120 25.99 -10.06 -19.28
#